data_AF-A0A260RPE0-F1
#
_entry.id   AF-A0A260RPE0-F1
#
_cell.length_a   1.000
_cell.length_b   1.000
_cell.length_c   1.000
_cell.angle_alpha   90.00
_cell.angle_beta   90.00
_cell.angle_gamma   90.00
#
_symmetry.space_group_name_H-M   'P 1'
#
loop_
_entity.id
_entity.type
_entity.pdbx_description
1 polymer ?
#
loop_
_entity_poly.entity_id
_entity_poly.type
_entity_poly.pdbx_seq_one_letter_code
_entity_poly.pdbx_strand_id
1 'polypeptide(L)'
;MNLAAVKNDVLTRSGAKQSESPVLAASIDPQGSAVWWAERVQDLPFRVTQIDDPEMLRHLPNLDGIKHVYVDTPGWIGDRPGAVDNGTSGQALDTVLSVTDLAIVPIVPEPLSFDPTARTISKVLEPKGIPFIVVINNWDPRDGRVDLEQTEAFVQAQGWPLANTVVRHYKVHSRAAAQGQVVTEYPPNRASLQAREDFQRLCLELEVGK
;
A
#
# COMPACT_ATOMS: atom_id res chain seq x y z
N MET A 1 1.98 1.84 -4.77
CA MET A 1 2.16 2.72 -5.95
C MET A 1 1.27 3.98 -5.94
N ASN A 2 -0.06 3.89 -6.01
CA ASN A 2 -0.92 5.08 -6.12
C ASN A 2 -0.81 6.07 -4.94
N LEU A 3 -0.66 5.58 -3.71
CA LEU A 3 -0.40 6.44 -2.55
C LEU A 3 0.93 7.21 -2.68
N ALA A 4 1.99 6.56 -3.19
CA ALA A 4 3.27 7.21 -3.45
C ALA A 4 3.14 8.32 -4.50
N ALA A 5 2.35 8.10 -5.56
CA ALA A 5 2.05 9.10 -6.57
C ALA A 5 1.37 10.33 -5.99
N VAL A 6 0.30 10.14 -5.22
CA VAL A 6 -0.45 11.23 -4.58
C VAL A 6 0.41 11.95 -3.55
N LYS A 7 1.18 11.22 -2.73
CA LYS A 7 2.11 11.82 -1.77
C LYS A 7 3.15 12.69 -2.47
N ASN A 8 3.70 12.20 -3.57
CA ASN A 8 4.68 12.94 -4.35
C ASN A 8 4.08 14.20 -4.97
N ASP A 9 2.87 14.13 -5.52
CA ASP A 9 2.14 15.28 -6.08
C ASP A 9 1.93 16.40 -5.05
N VAL A 10 1.76 16.04 -3.77
CA VAL A 10 1.66 17.00 -2.66
C VAL A 10 3.03 17.57 -2.25
N LEU A 11 4.07 16.74 -2.23
CA LEU A 11 5.39 17.12 -1.72
C LEU A 11 6.29 17.80 -2.76
N THR A 12 5.99 17.66 -4.04
CA THR A 12 6.79 18.21 -5.13
C THR A 12 6.05 19.32 -5.87
N ARG A 13 6.83 20.24 -6.45
CA ARG A 13 6.28 21.22 -7.38
C ARG A 13 6.16 20.58 -8.77
N SER A 14 5.18 21.01 -9.55
CA SER A 14 5.03 20.58 -10.94
C SER A 14 6.34 20.73 -11.71
N GLY A 15 6.81 19.65 -12.37
CA GLY A 15 8.04 19.64 -13.16
C GLY A 15 9.31 19.17 -12.43
N ALA A 16 9.23 18.74 -11.17
CA ALA A 16 10.34 18.10 -10.48
C ALA A 16 10.74 16.78 -11.18
N LYS A 17 12.05 16.49 -11.24
CA LYS A 17 12.54 15.22 -11.81
C LYS A 17 12.23 14.07 -10.85
N GLN A 18 12.04 12.86 -11.37
CA GLN A 18 11.85 11.66 -10.56
C GLN A 18 12.98 11.47 -9.53
N SER A 19 14.24 11.72 -9.92
CA SER A 19 15.41 11.63 -9.05
C SER A 19 15.42 12.63 -7.89
N GLU A 20 14.58 13.67 -7.96
CA GLU A 20 14.43 14.70 -6.93
C GLU A 20 13.21 14.43 -6.03
N SER A 21 12.40 13.43 -6.37
CA SER A 21 11.22 13.06 -5.57
C SER A 21 11.64 12.72 -4.14
N PRO A 22 10.93 13.26 -3.12
CA PRO A 22 11.12 12.91 -1.73
C PRO A 22 10.31 11.67 -1.33
N VAL A 23 9.72 10.96 -2.29
CA VAL A 23 8.93 9.75 -2.06
C VAL A 23 9.62 8.56 -2.72
N LEU A 24 9.80 7.50 -1.95
CA LEU A 24 10.31 6.22 -2.43
C LEU A 24 9.19 5.17 -2.33
N ALA A 25 8.95 4.42 -3.41
CA ALA A 25 8.26 3.16 -3.35
C ALA A 25 9.28 2.02 -3.47
N ALA A 26 9.45 1.25 -2.41
CA ALA A 26 10.27 0.05 -2.41
C ALA A 26 9.38 -1.19 -2.51
N SER A 27 9.89 -2.25 -3.12
CA SER A 27 9.26 -3.56 -3.07
C SER A 27 10.24 -4.59 -2.55
N ILE A 28 9.74 -5.47 -1.70
CA ILE A 28 10.47 -6.62 -1.15
C ILE A 28 9.81 -7.94 -1.55
N ASP A 29 8.78 -7.90 -2.40
CA ASP A 29 8.09 -9.09 -2.87
C ASP A 29 8.90 -9.72 -4.03
N PRO A 30 9.42 -10.95 -3.87
CA PRO A 30 10.13 -11.65 -4.95
C PRO A 30 9.21 -12.02 -6.13
N GLN A 31 7.89 -12.11 -5.90
CA GLN A 31 6.86 -12.31 -6.93
C GLN A 31 6.27 -10.96 -7.40
N GLY A 32 6.80 -9.85 -6.88
CA GLY A 32 6.13 -8.56 -6.80
C GLY A 32 5.85 -7.86 -8.13
N SER A 33 4.64 -7.36 -8.24
CA SER A 33 4.20 -6.47 -9.33
C SER A 33 4.99 -5.16 -9.40
N ALA A 34 5.66 -4.74 -8.32
CA ALA A 34 6.47 -3.53 -8.30
C ALA A 34 7.77 -3.65 -9.11
N VAL A 35 8.37 -4.83 -9.23
CA VAL A 35 9.41 -5.10 -10.25
C VAL A 35 8.79 -4.96 -11.65
N TRP A 36 7.60 -5.54 -11.84
CA TRP A 36 6.84 -5.41 -13.07
C TRP A 36 6.50 -3.94 -13.41
N TRP A 37 6.34 -3.06 -12.40
CA TRP A 37 6.24 -1.60 -12.53
C TRP A 37 7.61 -0.93 -12.81
N ALA A 38 8.66 -1.27 -12.07
CA ALA A 38 9.98 -0.66 -12.23
C ALA A 38 10.62 -0.98 -13.60
N GLU A 39 10.37 -2.18 -14.13
CA GLU A 39 10.88 -2.62 -15.45
C GLU A 39 10.08 -2.06 -16.63
N ARG A 40 8.79 -1.78 -16.45
CA ARG A 40 7.91 -1.29 -17.53
C ARG A 40 7.66 0.22 -17.49
N VAL A 41 8.04 0.91 -16.42
CA VAL A 41 7.76 2.34 -16.26
C VAL A 41 9.03 3.12 -15.97
N GLN A 42 9.60 3.70 -17.03
CA GLN A 42 10.75 4.60 -16.90
C GLN A 42 10.35 6.00 -16.39
N ASP A 43 9.05 6.31 -16.32
CA ASP A 43 8.56 7.69 -16.13
C ASP A 43 7.60 7.86 -14.94
N LEU A 44 7.71 7.05 -13.87
CA LEU A 44 6.90 7.30 -12.68
C LEU A 44 7.28 8.64 -12.02
N PRO A 45 6.33 9.36 -11.41
CA PRO A 45 6.61 10.67 -10.83
C PRO A 45 7.43 10.63 -9.52
N PHE A 46 7.72 9.43 -8.99
CA PHE A 46 8.44 9.19 -7.74
C PHE A 46 9.51 8.10 -7.90
N ARG A 47 10.44 8.01 -6.95
CA ARG A 47 11.52 7.01 -6.99
C ARG A 47 10.97 5.62 -6.71
N VAL A 48 11.44 4.61 -7.45
CA VAL A 48 11.05 3.20 -7.27
C VAL A 48 12.28 2.33 -7.20
N THR A 49 12.25 1.30 -6.35
CA THR A 49 13.34 0.32 -6.25
C THR A 49 12.83 -1.05 -5.80
N GLN A 50 13.54 -2.10 -6.19
CA GLN A 50 13.38 -3.45 -5.65
C GLN A 50 14.51 -3.70 -4.66
N ILE A 51 14.18 -4.23 -3.49
CA ILE A 51 15.13 -4.50 -2.41
C ILE A 51 15.10 -5.99 -2.09
N ASP A 52 16.12 -6.69 -2.54
CA ASP A 52 16.27 -8.13 -2.31
C ASP A 52 17.14 -8.45 -1.08
N ASP A 53 17.95 -7.50 -0.63
CA ASP A 53 18.81 -7.63 0.56
C ASP A 53 18.12 -7.03 1.80
N PRO A 54 17.77 -7.85 2.80
CA PRO A 54 17.16 -7.37 4.04
C PRO A 54 17.98 -6.29 4.76
N GLU A 55 19.32 -6.31 4.66
CA GLU A 55 20.14 -5.31 5.34
C GLU A 55 19.95 -3.90 4.78
N MET A 56 19.64 -3.77 3.48
CA MET A 56 19.28 -2.48 2.87
C MET A 56 17.98 -1.90 3.47
N LEU A 57 17.06 -2.75 3.94
CA LEU A 57 15.79 -2.31 4.53
C LEU A 57 16.00 -1.52 5.83
N ARG A 58 17.05 -1.84 6.59
CA ARG A 58 17.38 -1.13 7.85
C ARG A 58 17.74 0.33 7.61
N HIS A 59 18.18 0.67 6.40
CA HIS A 59 18.61 2.02 6.06
C HIS A 59 17.48 2.91 5.52
N LEU A 60 16.29 2.36 5.23
CA LEU A 60 15.16 3.10 4.69
C LEU A 60 14.78 4.37 5.47
N PRO A 61 14.78 4.39 6.83
CA PRO A 61 14.45 5.59 7.59
C PRO A 61 15.46 6.74 7.44
N ASN A 62 16.68 6.45 6.98
CA ASN A 62 17.81 7.39 6.97
C ASN A 62 18.25 7.76 5.54
N LEU A 63 17.39 7.57 4.54
CA LEU A 63 17.72 7.90 3.16
C LEU A 63 17.72 9.42 2.92
N ASP A 64 18.85 9.94 2.44
CA ASP A 64 19.01 11.35 2.13
C ASP A 64 18.00 11.81 1.06
N GLY A 65 17.33 12.93 1.36
CA GLY A 65 16.35 13.54 0.47
C GLY A 65 15.01 12.80 0.37
N ILE A 66 14.82 11.69 1.10
CA ILE A 66 13.55 10.96 1.16
C ILE A 66 12.79 11.37 2.42
N LYS A 67 11.52 11.76 2.25
CA LYS A 67 10.59 12.13 3.33
C LYS A 67 9.55 11.06 3.60
N HIS A 68 9.28 10.17 2.65
CA HIS A 68 8.28 9.13 2.79
C HIS A 68 8.67 7.89 2.01
N VAL A 69 8.56 6.72 2.65
CA VAL A 69 8.83 5.43 2.03
C VAL A 69 7.55 4.59 2.10
N TYR A 70 7.09 4.10 0.97
CA TYR A 70 6.08 3.04 0.89
C TYR A 70 6.80 1.73 0.56
N VAL A 71 6.58 0.69 1.36
CA VAL A 71 7.13 -0.64 1.06
C VAL A 71 6.00 -1.58 0.69
N ASP A 72 6.08 -2.17 -0.50
CA ASP A 72 5.22 -3.25 -0.95
C ASP A 72 5.80 -4.59 -0.50
N THR A 73 5.01 -5.33 0.27
CA THR A 73 5.43 -6.58 0.92
C THR A 73 4.69 -7.77 0.32
N PRO A 74 5.31 -8.96 0.23
CA PRO A 74 4.59 -10.16 -0.18
C PRO A 74 3.45 -10.46 0.81
N GLY A 75 2.42 -11.16 0.32
CA GLY A 75 1.42 -11.74 1.20
C GLY A 75 2.06 -12.70 2.20
N TRP A 76 1.60 -12.68 3.45
CA TRP A 76 2.14 -13.54 4.49
C TRP A 76 1.35 -14.85 4.60
N ILE A 77 2.02 -15.98 4.37
CA ILE A 77 1.45 -17.32 4.49
C ILE A 77 2.33 -18.10 5.48
N GLY A 78 2.03 -18.01 6.78
CA GLY A 78 2.77 -18.77 7.79
C GLY A 78 2.02 -18.85 9.12
N ASP A 79 2.73 -19.31 10.16
CA ASP A 79 2.22 -19.29 11.54
C ASP A 79 2.89 -18.24 12.42
N ARG A 80 4.14 -17.83 12.11
CA ARG A 80 4.81 -16.70 12.76
C ARG A 80 5.60 -15.82 11.76
N PRO A 81 5.70 -14.49 11.98
CA PRO A 81 6.61 -13.63 11.22
C PRO A 81 8.05 -14.06 11.44
N GLY A 82 8.88 -14.02 10.39
CA GLY A 82 10.28 -14.47 10.46
C GLY A 82 10.47 -15.99 10.56
N ALA A 83 9.38 -16.77 10.48
CA ALA A 83 9.45 -18.22 10.45
C ALA A 83 9.94 -18.72 9.06
N VAL A 84 10.80 -19.73 9.10
CA VAL A 84 11.61 -20.25 7.97
C VAL A 84 10.74 -20.89 6.87
N ASP A 85 9.49 -21.19 7.18
CA ASP A 85 8.43 -21.67 6.29
C ASP A 85 8.12 -20.69 5.14
N ASN A 86 8.52 -19.41 5.25
CA ASN A 86 8.46 -18.41 4.17
C ASN A 86 9.78 -18.21 3.40
N GLY A 87 10.81 -19.02 3.66
CA GLY A 87 12.14 -18.84 3.04
C GLY A 87 12.79 -17.48 3.38
N THR A 88 13.60 -16.93 2.46
CA THR A 88 14.25 -15.62 2.62
C THR A 88 13.28 -14.44 2.73
N SER A 89 12.05 -14.59 2.23
CA SER A 89 10.99 -13.57 2.31
C SER A 89 10.57 -13.25 3.75
N GLY A 90 10.69 -14.21 4.68
CA GLY A 90 10.38 -14.00 6.09
C GLY A 90 11.31 -13.01 6.78
N GLN A 91 12.61 -13.01 6.43
CA GLN A 91 13.61 -12.11 7.01
C GLN A 91 13.48 -10.68 6.46
N ALA A 92 13.20 -10.54 5.16
CA ALA A 92 12.92 -9.25 4.55
C ALA A 92 11.67 -8.60 5.17
N LEU A 93 10.59 -9.38 5.33
CA LEU A 93 9.37 -8.92 5.99
C LEU A 93 9.62 -8.53 7.45
N ASP A 94 10.35 -9.34 8.22
CA ASP A 94 10.69 -9.02 9.61
C ASP A 94 11.50 -7.71 9.73
N THR A 95 12.46 -7.53 8.82
CA THR A 95 13.33 -6.35 8.82
C THR A 95 12.57 -5.09 8.44
N VAL A 96 11.72 -5.12 7.39
CA VAL A 96 10.90 -3.94 7.05
C VAL A 96 9.94 -3.58 8.17
N LEU A 97 9.34 -4.58 8.82
CA LEU A 97 8.42 -4.36 9.93
C LEU A 97 9.11 -3.68 11.12
N SER A 98 10.41 -3.96 11.35
CA SER A 98 11.19 -3.32 12.42
C SER A 98 11.46 -1.82 12.22
N VAL A 99 11.30 -1.33 10.99
CA VAL A 99 11.49 0.08 10.61
C VAL A 99 10.20 0.74 10.11
N THR A 100 9.06 0.05 10.25
CA THR A 100 7.75 0.54 9.81
C THR A 100 7.10 1.41 10.88
N ASP A 101 6.75 2.65 10.53
CA ASP A 101 5.97 3.53 11.41
C ASP A 101 4.47 3.19 11.43
N LEU A 102 3.93 2.72 10.31
CA LEU A 102 2.52 2.40 10.13
C LEU A 102 2.34 1.34 9.03
N ALA A 103 1.62 0.26 9.33
CA ALA A 103 1.20 -0.73 8.36
C ALA A 103 -0.19 -0.41 7.80
N ILE A 104 -0.34 -0.42 6.48
CA ILE A 104 -1.64 -0.31 5.81
C ILE A 104 -2.10 -1.72 5.43
N VAL A 105 -3.22 -2.16 5.99
CA VAL A 105 -3.73 -3.52 5.78
C VAL A 105 -4.96 -3.49 4.88
N PRO A 106 -4.84 -3.85 3.59
CA PRO A 106 -5.99 -3.88 2.70
C PRO A 106 -6.94 -5.03 3.06
N ILE A 107 -8.25 -4.78 2.87
CA ILE A 107 -9.31 -5.79 2.95
C ILE A 107 -10.32 -5.53 1.83
N VAL A 108 -10.76 -6.57 1.12
CA VAL A 108 -11.79 -6.41 0.09
C VAL A 108 -13.18 -6.73 0.68
N PRO A 109 -14.28 -6.18 0.14
CA PRO A 109 -15.65 -6.54 0.54
C PRO A 109 -16.07 -7.95 0.11
N GLU A 110 -15.26 -8.96 0.40
CA GLU A 110 -15.53 -10.35 0.08
C GLU A 110 -15.20 -11.20 1.30
N PRO A 111 -16.11 -12.07 1.78
CA PRO A 111 -15.92 -12.84 3.01
C PRO A 111 -14.62 -13.65 3.07
N LEU A 112 -14.13 -14.15 1.92
CA LEU A 112 -12.89 -14.93 1.84
C LEU A 112 -11.62 -14.11 2.12
N SER A 113 -11.70 -12.78 2.07
CA SER A 113 -10.55 -11.90 2.32
C SER A 113 -10.31 -11.61 3.81
N PHE A 114 -11.27 -11.94 4.68
CA PHE A 114 -11.22 -11.58 6.09
C PHE A 114 -10.14 -12.36 6.85
N ASP A 115 -9.99 -13.66 6.57
CA ASP A 115 -9.00 -14.53 7.23
C ASP A 115 -7.55 -14.10 6.92
N PRO A 116 -7.14 -13.84 5.66
CA PRO A 116 -5.81 -13.29 5.37
C PRO A 116 -5.49 -11.96 6.10
N THR A 117 -6.45 -11.03 6.14
CA THR A 117 -6.30 -9.76 6.87
C THR A 117 -6.16 -10.01 8.37
N ALA A 118 -7.01 -10.86 8.95
CA ALA A 118 -6.98 -11.21 10.36
C ALA A 118 -5.68 -11.87 10.78
N ARG A 119 -5.16 -12.78 9.96
CA ARG A 119 -3.87 -13.43 10.19
C ARG A 119 -2.72 -12.46 10.16
N THR A 120 -2.69 -11.55 9.18
CA THR A 120 -1.66 -10.50 9.10
C THR A 120 -1.67 -9.66 10.38
N ILE A 121 -2.84 -9.19 10.82
CA ILE A 121 -2.92 -8.36 12.01
C ILE A 121 -2.51 -9.13 13.28
N SER A 122 -3.20 -10.24 13.57
CA SER A 122 -3.03 -10.97 14.83
C SER A 122 -1.72 -11.72 14.98
N LYS A 123 -1.14 -12.22 13.87
CA LYS A 123 0.10 -12.98 13.90
C LYS A 123 1.33 -12.13 13.57
N VAL A 124 1.18 -11.03 12.83
CA VAL A 124 2.31 -10.22 12.35
C VAL A 124 2.43 -8.87 13.05
N LEU A 125 1.36 -8.08 13.06
CA LEU A 125 1.42 -6.68 13.47
C LEU A 125 1.26 -6.52 14.99
N GLU A 126 0.22 -7.12 15.57
CA GLU A 126 -0.08 -7.04 17.00
C GLU A 126 1.07 -7.58 17.88
N PRO A 127 1.69 -8.75 17.60
CA PRO A 127 2.78 -9.26 18.44
C PRO A 127 4.03 -8.39 18.42
N LYS A 128 4.20 -7.57 17.38
CA LYS A 128 5.32 -6.64 17.21
C LYS A 128 4.99 -5.22 17.69
N GLY A 129 3.75 -4.95 18.07
CA GLY A 129 3.30 -3.62 18.46
C GLY A 129 3.38 -2.59 17.33
N ILE A 130 3.28 -3.02 16.07
CA ILE A 130 3.36 -2.13 14.91
C ILE A 130 2.00 -1.44 14.74
N PRO A 131 1.94 -0.10 14.73
CA PRO A 131 0.71 0.61 14.42
C PRO A 131 0.19 0.20 13.04
N PHE A 132 -1.11 0.02 12.90
CA PHE A 132 -1.71 -0.32 11.63
C PHE A 132 -3.05 0.36 11.42
N ILE A 133 -3.52 0.37 10.18
CA ILE A 133 -4.86 0.80 9.79
C ILE A 133 -5.40 -0.11 8.70
N VAL A 134 -6.63 -0.57 8.88
CA VAL A 134 -7.34 -1.38 7.88
C VAL A 134 -7.96 -0.44 6.85
N VAL A 135 -7.79 -0.77 5.58
CA VAL A 135 -8.35 0.00 4.46
C VAL A 135 -9.19 -0.91 3.60
N ILE A 136 -10.47 -0.60 3.48
CA ILE A 136 -11.36 -1.30 2.56
C ILE A 136 -11.03 -0.85 1.14
N ASN A 137 -10.64 -1.78 0.28
CA ASN A 137 -10.31 -1.53 -1.12
C ASN A 137 -11.14 -2.39 -2.07
N ASN A 138 -11.12 -2.05 -3.36
CA ASN A 138 -11.79 -2.81 -4.41
C ASN A 138 -13.32 -2.92 -4.24
N TRP A 139 -13.96 -2.02 -3.51
CA TRP A 139 -15.42 -1.99 -3.40
C TRP A 139 -16.07 -1.43 -4.67
N ASP A 140 -17.00 -2.15 -5.28
CA ASP A 140 -17.77 -1.63 -6.40
C ASP A 140 -19.08 -0.97 -5.91
N PRO A 141 -19.28 0.35 -6.11
CA PRO A 141 -20.52 1.01 -5.72
C PRO A 141 -21.79 0.43 -6.37
N ARG A 142 -21.64 -0.34 -7.46
CA ARG A 142 -22.75 -1.00 -8.16
C ARG A 142 -23.27 -2.23 -7.44
N ASP A 143 -22.45 -2.86 -6.59
CA ASP A 143 -22.82 -4.03 -5.79
C ASP A 143 -23.62 -3.63 -4.53
N GLY A 144 -23.83 -2.33 -4.33
CA GLY A 144 -24.51 -1.78 -3.17
C GLY A 144 -23.58 -1.68 -1.96
N ARG A 145 -24.17 -1.56 -0.77
CA ARG A 145 -23.42 -1.32 0.47
C ARG A 145 -23.38 -2.52 1.42
N VAL A 146 -24.12 -3.60 1.12
CA VAL A 146 -24.26 -4.73 2.05
C VAL A 146 -22.90 -5.33 2.38
N ASP A 147 -22.11 -5.68 1.37
CA ASP A 147 -20.79 -6.28 1.60
C ASP A 147 -19.81 -5.29 2.25
N LEU A 148 -19.88 -4.01 1.87
CA LEU A 148 -19.10 -2.94 2.50
C LEU A 148 -19.41 -2.84 4.00
N GLU A 149 -20.69 -2.75 4.36
CA GLU A 149 -21.14 -2.61 5.75
C GLU A 149 -20.83 -3.87 6.57
N GLN A 150 -20.89 -5.06 5.96
CA GLN A 150 -20.45 -6.30 6.61
C GLN A 150 -18.95 -6.30 6.88
N THR A 151 -18.13 -5.83 5.94
CA THR A 151 -16.69 -5.68 6.14
C THR A 151 -16.37 -4.64 7.21
N GLU A 152 -17.04 -3.47 7.19
CA GLU A 152 -16.92 -2.45 8.23
C GLU A 152 -17.25 -3.04 9.61
N ALA A 153 -18.38 -3.75 9.73
CA ALA A 153 -18.80 -4.40 10.97
C ALA A 153 -17.82 -5.49 11.44
N PHE A 154 -17.26 -6.27 10.51
CA PHE A 154 -16.22 -7.26 10.83
C PHE A 154 -14.98 -6.60 11.44
N VAL A 155 -14.44 -5.57 10.79
CA VAL A 155 -13.25 -4.85 11.27
C VAL A 155 -13.51 -4.19 12.63
N GLN A 156 -14.68 -3.57 12.80
CA GLN A 156 -15.09 -2.97 14.07
C GLN A 156 -15.26 -4.01 15.19
N ALA A 157 -15.82 -5.19 14.89
CA ALA A 157 -15.99 -6.26 15.87
C ALA A 157 -14.66 -6.82 16.38
N GLN A 158 -13.59 -6.74 15.59
CA GLN A 158 -12.23 -7.07 16.01
C GLN A 158 -11.56 -5.96 16.82
N GLY A 159 -12.16 -4.76 16.88
CA GLY A 159 -11.59 -3.59 17.53
C GLY A 159 -10.43 -2.96 16.74
N TRP A 160 -10.31 -3.25 15.45
CA TRP A 160 -9.22 -2.74 14.62
C TRP A 160 -9.50 -1.31 14.12
N PRO A 161 -8.45 -0.46 13.99
CA PRO A 161 -8.57 0.85 13.37
C PRO A 161 -8.95 0.70 11.89
N LEU A 162 -10.04 1.34 11.49
CA LEU A 162 -10.56 1.32 10.12
C LEU A 162 -10.50 2.73 9.52
N ALA A 163 -9.94 2.84 8.32
CA ALA A 163 -10.01 4.07 7.55
C ALA A 163 -11.46 4.40 7.16
N ASN A 164 -11.82 5.67 7.28
CA ASN A 164 -13.10 6.20 6.78
C ASN A 164 -13.13 6.18 5.24
N THR A 165 -11.96 6.30 4.61
CA THR A 165 -11.84 6.26 3.16
C THR A 165 -11.87 4.83 2.63
N VAL A 166 -12.83 4.55 1.74
CA VAL A 166 -12.90 3.31 0.95
C VAL A 166 -12.31 3.57 -0.43
N VAL A 167 -11.41 2.71 -0.88
CA VAL A 167 -10.87 2.76 -2.26
C VAL A 167 -11.78 1.96 -3.18
N ARG A 168 -12.48 2.64 -4.08
CA ARG A 168 -13.46 2.01 -4.97
C ARG A 168 -12.80 1.22 -6.10
N HIS A 169 -13.51 0.23 -6.61
CA HIS A 169 -13.14 -0.51 -7.81
C HIS A 169 -13.31 0.37 -9.05
N TYR A 170 -12.23 0.52 -9.82
CA TYR A 170 -12.26 1.20 -11.11
C TYR A 170 -11.53 0.40 -12.18
N LYS A 171 -12.17 0.24 -13.34
CA LYS A 171 -11.53 -0.36 -14.54
C LYS A 171 -10.26 0.37 -14.97
N VAL A 172 -10.15 1.68 -14.68
CA VAL A 172 -8.96 2.45 -15.02
C VAL A 172 -7.75 1.97 -14.21
N HIS A 173 -7.92 1.49 -12.98
CA HIS A 173 -6.80 0.93 -12.19
C HIS A 173 -6.19 -0.31 -12.87
N SER A 174 -7.03 -1.23 -13.33
CA SER A 174 -6.56 -2.47 -13.98
C SER A 174 -5.79 -2.19 -15.28
N ARG A 175 -6.27 -1.22 -16.09
CA ARG A 175 -5.61 -0.83 -17.34
C ARG A 175 -4.34 -0.03 -17.09
N ALA A 176 -4.40 0.89 -16.14
CA ALA A 176 -3.27 1.73 -15.79
C ALA A 176 -2.11 0.91 -15.23
N ALA A 177 -2.40 -0.15 -14.46
CA ALA A 177 -1.40 -1.13 -14.09
C ALA A 177 -0.70 -1.67 -15.34
N ALA A 178 -1.43 -2.24 -16.30
CA ALA A 178 -0.88 -2.75 -17.55
C ALA A 178 -0.04 -1.71 -18.36
N GLN A 179 -0.36 -0.42 -18.23
CA GLN A 179 0.27 0.69 -18.96
C GLN A 179 1.35 1.41 -18.16
N GLY A 180 1.58 1.02 -16.90
CA GLY A 180 2.54 1.71 -16.08
C GLY A 180 2.12 3.09 -15.57
N GLN A 181 0.82 3.38 -15.53
CA GLN A 181 0.31 4.67 -15.10
C GLN A 181 -0.19 4.64 -13.66
N VAL A 182 0.09 5.70 -12.91
CA VAL A 182 -0.48 5.91 -11.57
C VAL A 182 -1.67 6.86 -11.61
N VAL A 183 -2.46 6.86 -10.53
CA VAL A 183 -3.74 7.58 -10.46
C VAL A 183 -3.65 9.08 -10.75
N THR A 184 -2.49 9.71 -10.53
CA THR A 184 -2.23 11.12 -10.85
C THR A 184 -2.10 11.39 -12.34
N GLU A 185 -1.87 10.36 -13.16
CA GLU A 185 -1.64 10.45 -14.61
C GLU A 185 -2.87 10.06 -15.44
N TYR A 186 -3.96 9.67 -14.77
CA TYR A 186 -5.16 9.21 -15.46
C TYR A 186 -5.79 10.34 -16.29
N PRO A 187 -6.37 10.02 -17.47
CA PRO A 187 -7.05 11.02 -18.28
C PRO A 187 -8.20 11.66 -17.50
N PRO A 188 -8.45 12.97 -17.65
CA PRO A 188 -9.38 13.73 -16.81
C PRO A 188 -10.85 13.48 -17.17
N ASN A 189 -11.31 12.25 -16.93
CA ASN A 189 -12.71 11.87 -17.00
C ASN A 189 -13.28 11.63 -15.58
N ARG A 190 -14.60 11.56 -15.46
CA ARG A 190 -15.28 11.42 -14.17
C ARG A 190 -14.76 10.27 -13.32
N ALA A 191 -14.59 9.08 -13.90
CA ALA A 191 -14.14 7.90 -13.17
C ALA A 191 -12.70 8.06 -12.69
N SER A 192 -11.81 8.59 -13.54
CA SER A 192 -10.43 8.89 -13.16
C SER A 192 -10.33 9.92 -12.04
N LEU A 193 -11.16 10.97 -12.08
CA LEU A 193 -11.17 12.01 -11.05
C LEU A 193 -11.62 11.44 -9.70
N GLN A 194 -12.65 10.58 -9.70
CA GLN A 194 -13.12 9.90 -8.49
C GLN A 194 -12.10 8.88 -7.97
N ALA A 195 -11.43 8.15 -8.86
CA ALA A 195 -10.34 7.26 -8.50
C ALA A 195 -9.18 8.02 -7.84
N ARG A 196 -8.81 9.19 -8.38
CA ARG A 196 -7.80 10.07 -7.79
C ARG A 196 -8.24 10.62 -6.43
N GLU A 197 -9.50 11.00 -6.31
CA GLU A 197 -10.10 11.47 -5.06
C GLU A 197 -9.98 10.43 -3.94
N ASP A 198 -10.23 9.15 -4.22
CA ASP A 198 -10.13 8.08 -3.20
C ASP A 198 -8.71 8.02 -2.60
N PHE A 199 -7.68 8.03 -3.45
CA PHE A 199 -6.29 8.03 -2.96
C PHE A 199 -5.87 9.36 -2.33
N GLN A 200 -6.41 10.49 -2.77
CA GLN A 200 -6.19 11.80 -2.14
C GLN A 200 -6.76 11.86 -0.72
N ARG A 201 -8.00 11.41 -0.53
CA ARG A 201 -8.64 11.34 0.78
C ARG A 201 -7.92 10.37 1.71
N LEU A 202 -7.56 9.19 1.21
CA LEU A 202 -6.80 8.21 2.00
C LEU A 202 -5.42 8.77 2.39
N CYS A 203 -4.71 9.42 1.46
CA CYS A 203 -3.41 10.04 1.75
C CYS A 203 -3.51 11.14 2.82
N LEU A 204 -4.60 11.93 2.81
CA LEU A 204 -4.85 12.95 3.82
C LEU A 204 -5.16 12.31 5.18
N GLU A 205 -6.03 11.30 5.20
CA GLU A 205 -6.41 10.58 6.41
C GLU A 205 -5.20 9.94 7.11
N LEU A 206 -4.29 9.34 6.34
CA LEU A 206 -3.05 8.73 6.86
C LEU A 206 -2.04 9.76 7.43
N GLU A 207 -2.15 11.04 7.09
CA GLU A 207 -1.29 12.10 7.64
C GLU A 207 -1.91 12.79 8.85
N VAL A 208 -3.23 13.00 8.82
CA VAL A 208 -3.96 13.70 9.90
C VAL A 208 -4.24 12.76 11.08
N GLY A 209 -4.35 11.45 10.83
CA GLY A 209 -4.59 10.44 11.86
C GLY A 209 -3.35 10.00 12.66
N LYS A 210 -2.21 10.70 12.50
CA LYS A 210 -0.99 10.51 13.31
C LYS A 210 -1.03 11.34 14.58
#